data_AF-A0A511MHJ2-F1
#
_entry.id   AF-A0A511MHJ2-F1
#
_cell.length_a   1.000
_cell.length_b   1.000
_cell.length_c   1.000
_cell.angle_alpha   90.00
_cell.angle_beta   90.00
_cell.angle_gamma   90.00
#
_symmetry.space_group_name_H-M   'P 1'
#
loop_
_entity.id
_entity.type
_entity.pdbx_description
1 polymer ?
#
loop_
_entity_poly.entity_id
_entity_poly.type
_entity_poly.pdbx_seq_one_letter_code
_entity_poly.pdbx_strand_id
1 'polypeptide(L)'
;MTYEIDLSVLNASTLRGIFEYWTPHARKVGRAPRGKSSKARPVATREDSAAIRDWATKNGHKVSARGRISADITEAYNKANA
;
A
#
# COMPACT_ATOMS: atom_id res chain seq x y z
N MET A 1 10.52 6.70 37.10
CA MET A 1 10.10 8.12 36.97
C MET A 1 9.35 8.25 35.65
N THR A 2 8.13 8.77 35.69
CA THR A 2 7.26 8.91 34.52
C THR A 2 7.02 10.40 34.30
N TYR A 3 7.28 10.87 33.09
CA TYR A 3 7.05 12.26 32.69
C TYR A 3 6.01 12.30 31.59
N GLU A 4 5.13 13.30 31.66
CA GLU A 4 4.10 13.56 30.67
C GLU A 4 4.25 15.01 30.18
N ILE A 5 4.04 15.22 28.89
CA ILE A 5 4.00 16.56 28.29
C ILE A 5 2.53 16.90 28.08
N ASP A 6 2.03 17.89 28.83
CA ASP A 6 0.71 18.45 28.58
C ASP A 6 0.72 19.23 27.26
N LEU A 7 -0.18 18.83 26.35
CA LEU A 7 -0.38 19.45 25.05
C LEU A 7 -1.70 20.24 24.99
N SER A 8 -2.14 20.80 26.11
CA SER A 8 -3.16 21.86 26.13
C SER A 8 -2.82 22.98 25.16
N VAL A 9 -3.84 23.73 24.72
CA VAL A 9 -3.74 24.66 23.57
C VAL A 9 -2.56 25.64 23.68
N LEU A 10 -2.34 26.20 24.87
CA LEU A 10 -1.22 27.12 25.12
C LEU A 10 0.13 26.40 25.05
N ASN A 11 0.26 25.27 25.73
CA ASN A 11 1.51 24.51 25.80
C ASN A 11 1.90 23.92 24.43
N ALA A 12 0.92 23.43 23.66
CA ALA A 12 1.13 22.95 22.30
C ALA A 12 1.51 24.09 21.34
N SER A 13 1.04 25.31 21.57
CA SER A 13 1.43 26.49 20.76
C SER A 13 2.87 26.90 21.06
N THR A 14 3.25 26.94 22.34
CA THR A 14 4.63 27.16 22.75
C THR A 14 5.58 26.11 22.18
N LEU A 15 5.20 24.82 22.28
CA LEU A 15 5.99 23.72 21.75
C LEU A 15 6.19 23.87 20.23
N ARG A 16 5.12 24.22 19.49
CA ARG A 16 5.23 24.48 18.04
C ARG A 16 6.12 25.67 17.72
N GLY A 17 6.00 26.76 18.48
CA GLY A 17 6.86 27.95 18.34
C GLY A 17 8.35 27.62 18.47
N ILE A 18 8.73 26.75 19.43
CA ILE A 18 10.11 26.30 19.59
C ILE A 18 10.64 25.59 18.33
N PHE A 19 9.78 24.83 17.64
CA PHE A 19 10.14 24.12 16.42
C PHE A 19 10.11 24.98 15.16
N GLU A 20 9.57 26.20 15.18
CA GLU A 20 9.45 27.05 13.99
C GLU A 20 10.82 27.36 13.36
N TYR A 21 11.84 27.63 14.17
CA TYR A 21 13.20 27.90 13.68
C TYR A 21 13.79 26.72 12.90
N TRP A 22 13.50 25.49 13.33
CA TRP A 22 14.06 24.26 12.75
C TRP A 22 13.24 23.74 11.57
N THR A 23 11.95 24.06 11.52
CA THR A 23 11.01 23.55 10.52
C THR A 23 11.43 23.82 9.06
N PRO A 24 11.97 25.00 8.68
CA PRO A 24 12.43 25.26 7.31
C PRO A 24 13.62 24.40 6.87
N HIS A 25 14.47 24.01 7.80
CA HIS A 25 15.66 23.18 7.54
C HIS A 25 15.38 21.68 7.67
N ALA A 26 14.21 21.32 8.19
CA ALA A 26 13.83 19.94 8.40
C ALA A 26 13.52 19.24 7.06
N ARG A 27 14.04 18.02 6.90
CA ARG A 27 13.62 17.14 5.81
C ARG A 27 12.18 16.69 6.04
N LYS A 28 11.32 16.81 5.03
CA LYS A 28 9.98 16.22 5.07
C LYS A 28 10.10 14.69 5.21
N VAL A 29 9.65 14.19 6.35
CA VAL A 29 9.51 12.75 6.64
C VAL A 29 8.02 12.44 6.72
N GLY A 30 7.54 11.50 5.91
CA GLY A 30 6.11 11.15 5.86
C GLY A 30 5.31 11.89 4.76
N ARG A 31 4.32 11.16 4.23
CA ARG A 31 3.65 11.33 2.93
C ARG A 31 4.60 11.14 1.75
N ALA A 32 4.91 9.88 1.45
CA ALA A 32 5.16 9.49 0.06
C ALA A 32 4.00 10.05 -0.79
N PRO A 33 4.26 10.70 -1.93
CA PRO A 33 3.19 11.06 -2.84
C PRO A 33 2.45 9.77 -3.18
N ARG A 34 1.17 9.69 -2.81
CA ARG A 34 0.25 8.65 -3.28
C ARG A 34 -0.05 8.97 -4.75
N GLY A 35 0.95 8.82 -5.61
CA GLY A 35 0.93 9.42 -6.94
C GLY A 35 2.26 9.34 -7.67
N LYS A 36 2.81 8.14 -7.87
CA LYS A 36 3.38 7.74 -9.17
C LYS A 36 3.56 6.22 -9.22
N SER A 37 2.80 5.59 -10.12
CA SER A 37 3.02 4.25 -10.68
C SER A 37 3.01 3.07 -9.70
N SER A 38 1.83 2.59 -9.31
CA SER A 38 1.55 1.23 -9.75
C SER A 38 1.02 1.37 -11.17
N LYS A 39 1.67 0.70 -12.13
CA LYS A 39 1.06 0.38 -13.42
C LYS A 39 -0.41 0.07 -13.13
N ALA A 40 -1.36 0.75 -13.77
CA ALA A 40 -2.76 0.33 -13.68
C ALA A 40 -2.75 -1.15 -14.04
N ARG A 41 -2.89 -2.00 -13.02
CA ARG A 41 -2.89 -3.45 -13.22
C ARG A 41 -4.05 -3.64 -14.19
N PRO A 42 -3.84 -4.29 -15.36
CA PRO A 42 -4.94 -4.55 -16.27
C PRO A 42 -6.10 -5.06 -15.42
N VAL A 43 -7.26 -4.42 -15.52
CA VAL A 43 -8.45 -4.95 -14.89
C VAL A 43 -8.65 -6.27 -15.61
N ALA A 44 -8.17 -7.36 -14.99
CA ALA A 44 -8.34 -8.69 -15.53
C ALA A 44 -9.84 -8.83 -15.78
N THR A 45 -10.17 -9.02 -17.04
CA THR A 45 -11.56 -9.21 -17.44
C THR A 45 -12.07 -10.46 -16.73
N ARG A 46 -13.39 -10.61 -16.62
CA ARG A 46 -13.97 -11.82 -15.99
C ARG A 46 -13.49 -13.09 -16.70
N GLU A 47 -13.18 -12.99 -17.99
CA GLU A 47 -12.64 -14.02 -18.86
C GLU A 47 -11.21 -14.41 -18.44
N ASP A 48 -10.32 -13.44 -18.24
CA ASP A 48 -8.94 -13.68 -17.73
C ASP A 48 -8.97 -14.38 -16.37
N SER A 49 -9.93 -13.99 -15.51
CA SER A 49 -10.11 -14.59 -14.19
C SER A 49 -10.58 -16.04 -14.25
N ALA A 50 -11.20 -16.51 -15.33
CA ALA A 50 -11.54 -17.93 -15.49
C ALA A 50 -10.30 -18.73 -15.92
N ALA A 51 -9.58 -18.24 -16.93
CA ALA A 51 -8.36 -18.88 -17.45
C ALA A 51 -7.26 -19.02 -16.38
N ILE A 52 -7.04 -17.96 -15.57
CA ILE A 52 -6.07 -18.00 -14.47
C ILE A 52 -6.48 -19.05 -13.42
N ARG A 53 -7.78 -19.24 -13.15
CA ARG A 53 -8.26 -20.21 -12.16
C ARG A 53 -8.06 -21.66 -12.61
N ASP A 54 -8.31 -21.92 -13.89
CA ASP A 54 -8.11 -23.25 -14.47
C ASP A 54 -6.62 -23.61 -14.49
N TRP A 55 -5.78 -22.67 -14.90
CA TRP A 55 -4.33 -22.83 -14.83
C TRP A 55 -3.86 -23.05 -13.39
N ALA A 56 -4.32 -22.21 -12.46
CA ALA A 56 -3.94 -22.30 -11.06
C ALA A 56 -4.31 -23.66 -10.43
N THR A 57 -5.51 -24.15 -10.71
CA THR A 57 -5.99 -25.46 -10.23
C THR A 57 -5.14 -26.60 -10.80
N LYS A 58 -4.79 -26.55 -12.09
CA LYS A 58 -3.89 -27.53 -12.74
C LYS A 58 -2.47 -27.50 -12.17
N ASN A 59 -1.99 -26.34 -11.74
CA ASN A 59 -0.66 -26.15 -11.15
C ASN A 59 -0.65 -26.32 -9.61
N GLY A 60 -1.77 -26.77 -9.00
CA GLY A 60 -1.85 -27.00 -7.57
C GLY A 60 -1.95 -25.74 -6.69
N HIS A 61 -2.21 -24.58 -7.28
CA HIS A 61 -2.41 -23.33 -6.54
C HIS A 61 -3.83 -23.24 -5.94
N LYS A 62 -3.92 -22.82 -4.68
CA LYS A 62 -5.20 -22.66 -3.96
C LYS A 62 -5.92 -21.38 -4.43
N VAL A 63 -6.95 -21.55 -5.24
CA VAL A 63 -7.81 -20.46 -5.76
C VAL A 63 -9.23 -20.52 -5.20
N SER A 64 -9.84 -19.35 -4.98
CA SER A 64 -11.26 -19.26 -4.62
C SER A 64 -12.15 -19.58 -5.83
N ALA A 65 -13.22 -20.33 -5.62
CA ALA A 65 -14.19 -20.71 -6.66
C ALA A 65 -14.89 -19.49 -7.31
N ARG A 66 -14.99 -18.36 -6.59
CA ARG A 66 -15.56 -17.10 -7.10
C ARG A 66 -14.79 -15.89 -6.59
N GLY A 67 -14.94 -14.77 -7.30
CA GLY A 67 -14.36 -13.48 -6.93
C GLY A 67 -12.94 -13.25 -7.45
N ARG A 68 -12.27 -12.25 -6.87
CA ARG A 68 -10.90 -11.85 -7.26
C ARG A 68 -9.90 -12.94 -6.94
N ILE A 69 -8.94 -13.14 -7.85
CA ILE A 69 -7.81 -14.03 -7.67
C ILE A 69 -6.69 -13.29 -6.93
N SER A 70 -5.95 -14.01 -6.07
CA SER A 70 -4.80 -13.44 -5.38
C SER A 70 -3.77 -12.89 -6.36
N ALA A 71 -3.20 -11.73 -6.05
CA ALA A 71 -2.19 -11.07 -6.86
C ALA A 71 -1.00 -11.98 -7.19
N ASP A 72 -0.62 -12.84 -6.25
CA ASP A 72 0.49 -13.81 -6.39
C ASP A 72 0.24 -14.81 -7.52
N ILE A 73 -1.00 -15.31 -7.64
CA ILE A 73 -1.39 -16.30 -8.66
C ILE A 73 -1.48 -15.64 -10.04
N THR A 74 -1.98 -14.39 -10.11
CA THR A 74 -1.98 -13.62 -11.36
C THR A 74 -0.56 -13.32 -11.84
N GLU A 75 0.37 -13.04 -10.94
CA GLU A 75 1.79 -12.85 -11.30
C GLU A 75 2.44 -14.15 -11.77
N ALA A 76 2.18 -15.28 -11.09
CA ALA A 76 2.67 -16.58 -11.51
C ALA A 76 2.15 -16.97 -12.90
N TYR A 77 0.86 -16.74 -13.18
CA TYR A 77 0.27 -16.95 -14.49
C TYR A 77 0.90 -16.05 -15.56
N ASN A 78 1.09 -14.77 -15.26
CA ASN A 78 1.74 -13.85 -16.19
C ASN A 78 3.19 -14.23 -16.46
N LYS A 79 3.93 -14.73 -15.46
CA LYS A 79 5.31 -15.24 -15.66
C LYS A 79 5.35 -16.51 -16.51
N ALA A 80 4.36 -17.39 -16.37
CA ALA A 80 4.29 -18.63 -17.13
C ALA A 80 3.84 -18.41 -18.59
N ASN A 81 3.16 -17.30 -18.88
CA ASN A 81 2.69 -16.92 -20.23
C ASN A 81 3.40 -15.67 -20.79
N ALA A 82 4.54 -15.30 -20.22
CA ALA A 82 5.41 -14.23 -20.72
C ALA A 82 6.42 -14.76 -21.75
#